data_AF-A0A919VXZ1-F1
#
_entry.id   AF-A0A919VXZ1-F1
#
_cell.length_a   1.000
_cell.length_b   1.000
_cell.length_c   1.000
_cell.angle_alpha   90.00
_cell.angle_beta   90.00
_cell.angle_gamma   90.00
#
_symmetry.space_group_name_H-M   'P 1'
#
loop_
_entity.id
_entity.type
_entity.pdbx_description
1 polymer ?
#
loop_
_entity_poly.entity_id
_entity_poly.type
_entity_poly.pdbx_seq_one_letter_code
_entity_poly.pdbx_strand_id
1 'polypeptide(L)'
;MDPDRVRTVVLADALPPAFEAACLVRCTEVAGLPGRRRPQQALASPPVVAPRGVLAEFDQPAAAARLTALLTGLGFPARHDVHSGGNRWSYDVQRVLLPESRRAAATAMMATAWRQGRQSLLDATPLGGSSPRHTQRLALAYTAWRAVLLAGGRRRRTDRVRVHLGNHDLATVLVRAARLLEVRAEVISRPGCLMVAVPAADAAVLGAPELVSA
;
A
#
# COMPACT_ATOMS: atom_id res chain seq x y z
N MET A 1 16.57 2.28 -32.67
CA MET A 1 15.89 2.38 -31.36
C MET A 1 16.96 2.43 -30.29
N ASP A 2 16.95 3.45 -29.45
CA ASP A 2 17.97 3.68 -28.41
C ASP A 2 17.72 2.76 -27.19
N PRO A 3 18.66 1.87 -26.82
CA PRO A 3 18.49 0.95 -25.68
C PRO A 3 18.34 1.67 -24.33
N ASP A 4 18.88 2.88 -24.19
CA ASP A 4 18.73 3.67 -22.95
C ASP A 4 17.33 4.25 -22.83
N ARG A 5 16.68 4.56 -23.95
CA ARG A 5 15.28 4.99 -23.96
C ARG A 5 14.35 3.83 -23.60
N VAL A 6 14.61 2.63 -24.10
CA VAL A 6 13.84 1.42 -23.76
C VAL A 6 14.00 1.07 -22.28
N ARG A 7 15.22 1.07 -21.74
CA ARG A 7 15.46 0.85 -20.30
C ARG A 7 14.77 1.91 -19.44
N THR A 8 14.83 3.18 -19.85
CA THR A 8 14.16 4.27 -19.12
C THR A 8 12.63 4.10 -19.11
N VAL A 9 12.03 3.69 -20.23
CA VAL A 9 10.59 3.41 -20.32
C VAL A 9 10.20 2.20 -19.47
N VAL A 10 10.95 1.10 -19.54
CA VAL A 10 10.70 -0.10 -18.73
C VAL A 10 10.83 0.20 -17.23
N LEU A 11 11.80 1.04 -16.82
CA LEU A 11 11.94 1.49 -15.44
C LEU A 11 10.84 2.46 -15.02
N ALA A 12 10.36 3.31 -15.93
CA ALA A 12 9.24 4.22 -15.68
C ALA A 12 7.91 3.46 -15.54
N ASP A 13 7.70 2.40 -16.32
CA ASP A 13 6.53 1.52 -16.26
C ASP A 13 6.55 0.63 -15.01
N ALA A 14 7.74 0.29 -14.51
CA ALA A 14 7.91 -0.45 -13.26
C ALA A 14 7.69 0.41 -12.00
N LEU A 15 7.76 1.75 -12.12
CA LEU A 15 7.63 2.64 -10.96
C LEU A 15 6.24 2.58 -10.30
N PRO A 16 5.11 2.72 -11.01
CA PRO A 16 3.79 2.61 -10.38
C PRO A 16 3.54 1.29 -9.61
N PRO A 17 3.83 0.09 -10.16
CA PRO A 17 3.66 -1.15 -9.41
C PRO A 17 4.63 -1.30 -8.24
N ALA A 18 5.90 -0.87 -8.38
CA ALA A 18 6.86 -0.90 -7.27
C ALA A 18 6.49 0.08 -6.15
N PHE A 19 5.94 1.24 -6.51
CA PHE A 19 5.43 2.22 -5.55
C PHE A 19 4.18 1.71 -4.84
N GLU A 20 3.26 1.05 -5.56
CA GLU A 20 2.09 0.41 -4.97
C GLU A 20 2.48 -0.65 -3.93
N ALA A 21 3.44 -1.51 -4.27
CA ALA A 21 3.98 -2.51 -3.37
C ALA A 21 4.58 -1.88 -2.11
N ALA A 22 5.34 -0.78 -2.27
CA ALA A 22 5.89 -0.03 -1.15
C ALA A 22 4.79 0.57 -0.25
N CYS A 23 3.71 1.13 -0.82
CA CYS A 23 2.56 1.62 -0.08
C CYS A 23 1.87 0.50 0.71
N LEU A 24 1.66 -0.68 0.11
CA LEU A 24 1.06 -1.85 0.78
C LEU A 24 1.88 -2.29 1.99
N VAL A 25 3.19 -2.43 1.86
CA VAL A 25 4.08 -2.81 2.98
C VAL A 25 4.07 -1.75 4.08
N ARG A 26 4.08 -0.45 3.73
CA ARG A 26 3.99 0.63 4.72
C ARG A 26 2.66 0.66 5.47
N CYS A 27 1.57 0.13 4.89
CA CYS A 27 0.32 -0.05 5.61
C CYS A 27 0.40 -1.15 6.69
N THR A 28 1.35 -2.08 6.60
CA THR A 28 1.55 -3.17 7.57
C THR A 28 2.58 -2.85 8.65
N GLU A 29 3.53 -1.94 8.37
CA GLU A 29 4.61 -1.54 9.30
C GLU A 29 4.12 -0.95 10.64
N VAL A 30 2.84 -0.61 10.77
CA VAL A 30 2.29 -0.02 12.02
C VAL A 30 1.19 -0.87 12.64
N ALA A 31 1.54 -2.10 13.00
CA ALA A 31 0.75 -2.98 13.86
C ALA A 31 0.68 -2.48 15.33
N GLY A 32 0.38 -1.19 15.53
CA GLY A 32 0.24 -0.51 16.83
C GLY A 32 -0.95 0.48 16.90
N LEU A 33 -1.87 0.44 15.93
CA LEU A 33 -3.05 1.32 15.91
C LEU A 33 -4.03 0.92 17.02
N PRO A 34 -4.57 1.87 17.81
CA PRO A 34 -5.61 1.56 18.79
C PRO A 34 -6.86 1.02 18.09
N GLY A 35 -7.26 -0.20 18.45
CA GLY A 35 -8.40 -0.90 17.85
C GLY A 35 -8.04 -1.95 16.79
N ARG A 36 -6.82 -1.95 16.24
CA ARG A 36 -6.22 -3.17 15.68
C ARG A 36 -5.64 -3.91 16.86
N ARG A 37 -6.38 -4.88 17.42
CA ARG A 37 -5.80 -5.83 18.36
C ARG A 37 -4.65 -6.50 17.62
N ARG A 38 -3.41 -6.06 17.88
CA ARG A 38 -2.26 -6.96 17.84
C ARG A 38 -2.72 -8.22 18.58
N PRO A 39 -2.62 -9.43 18.03
CA PRO A 39 -2.89 -10.63 18.80
C PRO A 39 -2.09 -10.50 20.09
N GLN A 40 -2.80 -10.31 21.20
CA GLN A 40 -2.24 -9.91 22.49
C GLN A 40 -1.59 -11.13 23.17
N GLN A 41 -0.97 -12.01 22.38
CA GLN A 41 -0.24 -13.20 22.82
C GLN A 41 1.28 -12.97 22.92
N ALA A 42 1.79 -11.80 22.54
CA ALA A 42 3.22 -11.49 22.68
C ALA A 42 3.69 -11.21 24.12
N LEU A 43 2.85 -11.41 25.15
CA LEU A 43 3.23 -11.28 26.56
C LEU A 43 3.19 -12.60 27.34
N ALA A 44 2.83 -13.72 26.71
CA ALA A 44 2.75 -15.02 27.40
C ALA A 44 3.25 -16.22 26.58
N SER A 45 3.95 -16.00 25.47
CA SER A 45 4.59 -17.07 24.71
C SER A 45 6.05 -16.73 24.43
N PRO A 46 6.98 -17.70 24.56
CA PRO A 46 8.38 -17.51 24.17
C PRO A 46 8.43 -17.04 22.70
N PRO A 47 9.49 -16.34 22.26
CA PRO A 47 9.56 -15.81 20.90
C PRO A 47 9.53 -16.96 19.90
N VAL A 48 8.32 -17.25 19.38
CA VAL A 48 8.15 -18.09 18.21
C VAL A 48 8.86 -17.34 17.10
N VAL A 49 9.99 -17.88 16.67
CA VAL A 49 10.82 -17.36 15.58
C VAL A 49 9.87 -16.91 14.46
N ALA A 50 9.82 -15.60 14.19
CA ALA A 50 9.01 -15.08 13.09
C ALA A 50 9.33 -15.91 11.84
N PRO A 51 8.33 -16.45 11.13
CA PRO A 51 8.59 -17.37 10.04
C PRO A 51 9.54 -16.70 9.03
N ARG A 52 10.72 -17.31 8.84
CA ARG A 52 11.72 -16.83 7.88
C ARG A 52 11.04 -16.73 6.52
N GLY A 53 10.98 -15.55 5.91
CA GLY A 53 10.26 -15.39 4.65
C GLY A 53 9.27 -14.24 4.62
N VAL A 54 8.63 -13.92 5.75
CA VAL A 54 7.49 -13.00 5.75
C VAL A 54 7.94 -11.58 5.47
N LEU A 55 7.42 -11.00 4.40
CA LEU A 55 7.65 -9.61 4.00
C LEU A 55 6.58 -8.68 4.60
N ALA A 56 5.32 -9.11 4.59
CA ALA A 56 4.18 -8.34 5.09
C ALA A 56 3.03 -9.27 5.52
N GLU A 57 2.25 -8.81 6.49
CA GLU A 57 1.05 -9.49 6.99
C GLU A 57 -0.17 -8.56 6.84
N PHE A 58 -1.27 -9.10 6.32
CA PHE A 58 -2.50 -8.36 6.09
C PHE A 58 -3.68 -9.07 6.75
N ASP A 59 -4.64 -8.27 7.23
CA ASP A 59 -5.96 -8.76 7.64
C ASP A 59 -6.86 -9.06 6.42
N GLN A 60 -6.48 -8.57 5.23
CA GLN A 60 -7.32 -8.58 4.02
C GLN A 60 -6.70 -9.43 2.92
N PRO A 61 -7.40 -10.45 2.38
CA PRO A 61 -6.85 -11.35 1.36
C PRO A 61 -6.53 -10.62 0.05
N ALA A 62 -7.36 -9.65 -0.33
CA ALA A 62 -7.14 -8.84 -1.53
C ALA A 62 -5.83 -8.03 -1.49
N ALA A 63 -5.40 -7.57 -0.30
CA ALA A 63 -4.14 -6.84 -0.14
C ALA A 63 -2.92 -7.77 -0.32
N ALA A 64 -2.97 -8.96 0.28
CA ALA A 64 -1.91 -9.96 0.14
C ALA A 64 -1.79 -10.48 -1.31
N ALA A 65 -2.93 -10.78 -1.95
CA ALA A 65 -2.98 -11.18 -3.35
C ALA A 65 -2.41 -10.10 -4.27
N ARG A 66 -2.79 -8.83 -4.05
CA ARG A 66 -2.27 -7.70 -4.83
C ARG A 66 -0.76 -7.53 -4.67
N LEU A 67 -0.24 -7.55 -3.44
CA LEU A 67 1.20 -7.44 -3.21
C LEU A 67 1.96 -8.60 -3.88
N THR A 68 1.42 -9.81 -3.79
CA THR A 68 2.01 -11.01 -4.43
C THR A 68 2.06 -10.85 -5.94
N ALA A 69 0.98 -10.39 -6.58
CA ALA A 69 0.92 -10.15 -8.01
C ALA A 69 1.90 -9.05 -8.46
N LEU A 70 1.97 -7.94 -7.73
CA LEU A 70 2.91 -6.83 -8.01
C LEU A 70 4.36 -7.29 -7.95
N LEU A 71 4.75 -7.98 -6.87
CA LEU A 71 6.12 -8.46 -6.69
C LEU A 71 6.47 -9.49 -7.77
N THR A 72 5.56 -10.41 -8.10
CA THR A 72 5.77 -11.41 -9.16
C THR A 72 5.96 -10.73 -10.52
N GLY A 73 5.12 -9.73 -10.85
CA GLY A 73 5.26 -8.94 -12.07
C GLY A 73 6.55 -8.13 -12.14
N LEU A 74 7.11 -7.75 -10.99
CA LEU A 74 8.42 -7.09 -10.87
C LEU A 74 9.60 -8.07 -10.85
N GLY A 75 9.36 -9.37 -11.05
CA GLY A 75 10.40 -10.41 -11.09
C GLY A 75 10.82 -10.96 -9.73
N PHE A 76 10.07 -10.67 -8.66
CA PHE A 76 10.29 -11.21 -7.33
C PHE A 76 9.29 -12.35 -7.07
N PRO A 77 9.74 -13.61 -6.87
CA PRO A 77 8.84 -14.76 -6.73
C PRO A 77 8.18 -14.78 -5.34
N ALA A 78 7.24 -13.87 -5.12
CA ALA A 78 6.45 -13.78 -3.91
C ALA A 78 5.40 -14.90 -3.84
N ARG A 79 5.07 -15.34 -2.63
CA ARG A 79 4.01 -16.31 -2.38
C ARG A 79 3.04 -15.76 -1.35
N HIS A 80 1.77 -16.08 -1.53
CA HIS A 80 0.72 -15.80 -0.56
C HIS A 80 0.47 -17.07 0.26
N ASP A 81 0.46 -16.91 1.58
CA ASP A 81 0.14 -17.95 2.56
C ASP A 81 -0.94 -17.47 3.53
N VAL A 82 -1.76 -18.39 4.03
CA VAL A 82 -2.83 -18.09 4.98
C VAL A 82 -2.50 -18.78 6.29
N HIS A 83 -2.31 -17.97 7.34
CA HIS A 83 -2.04 -18.48 8.66
C HIS A 83 -3.25 -18.25 9.57
N SER A 84 -3.94 -19.33 9.91
CA SER A 84 -5.02 -19.31 10.88
C SER A 84 -4.46 -19.41 12.31
N GLY A 85 -4.88 -18.51 13.19
CA GLY A 85 -4.51 -18.50 14.60
C GLY A 85 -5.71 -18.33 15.53
N GLY A 86 -5.54 -18.71 16.78
CA GLY A 86 -6.49 -18.46 17.88
C GLY A 86 -7.18 -19.70 18.44
N ASN A 87 -7.38 -19.72 19.76
CA ASN A 87 -7.99 -20.86 20.46
C ASN A 87 -9.52 -20.78 20.48
N ARG A 88 -10.09 -19.62 20.86
CA ARG A 88 -11.56 -19.43 20.99
C ARG A 88 -12.18 -18.68 19.80
N TRP A 89 -11.38 -17.86 19.12
CA TRP A 89 -11.76 -17.11 17.93
C TRP A 89 -10.70 -17.38 16.88
N SER A 90 -11.08 -18.05 15.79
CA SER A 90 -10.21 -18.22 14.62
C SER A 90 -10.08 -16.87 13.90
N TYR A 91 -8.84 -16.49 13.59
CA TYR A 91 -8.55 -15.36 12.72
C TYR A 91 -7.53 -15.80 11.66
N ASP A 92 -7.74 -15.38 10.42
CA ASP A 92 -6.85 -15.67 9.30
C ASP A 92 -5.96 -14.46 9.02
N VAL A 93 -4.65 -14.66 9.13
CA VAL A 93 -3.64 -13.68 8.76
C VAL A 93 -3.10 -14.02 7.37
N GLN A 94 -3.13 -13.04 6.48
CA GLN A 94 -2.70 -13.19 5.09
C GLN A 94 -1.24 -12.77 4.99
N ARG A 95 -0.34 -13.73 4.77
CA ARG A 95 1.11 -13.52 4.73
C ARG A 95 1.61 -13.45 3.31
N VAL A 96 2.45 -12.47 3.02
CA VAL A 96 3.22 -12.43 1.77
C VAL A 96 4.67 -12.80 2.08
N LEU A 97 5.11 -13.91 1.49
CA LEU A 97 6.41 -14.50 1.68
C LEU A 97 7.30 -14.17 0.48
N LEU A 98 8.57 -13.88 0.76
CA LEU A 98 9.59 -13.69 -0.26
C LEU A 98 10.86 -14.46 0.11
N PRO A 99 11.50 -15.16 -0.86
CA PRO A 99 12.76 -15.86 -0.61
C PRO A 99 13.80 -14.91 0.00
N GLU A 100 14.53 -15.40 1.01
CA GLU A 100 15.53 -14.62 1.74
C GLU A 100 16.54 -13.95 0.80
N SER A 101 17.02 -14.72 -0.19
CA SER A 101 17.99 -14.27 -1.19
C SER A 101 17.50 -13.09 -2.04
N ARG A 102 16.19 -12.88 -2.13
CA ARG A 102 15.57 -11.80 -2.92
C ARG A 102 15.03 -10.67 -2.06
N ARG A 103 14.96 -10.84 -0.73
CA ARG A 103 14.30 -9.87 0.15
C ARG A 103 15.00 -8.53 0.19
N ALA A 104 16.33 -8.52 0.37
CA ALA A 104 17.10 -7.28 0.41
C ALA A 104 16.93 -6.45 -0.89
N ALA A 105 16.96 -7.11 -2.04
CA ALA A 105 16.76 -6.47 -3.34
C ALA A 105 15.33 -5.91 -3.50
N ALA A 106 14.30 -6.67 -3.11
CA ALA A 106 12.91 -6.21 -3.17
C ALA A 106 12.68 -5.01 -2.25
N THR A 107 13.20 -5.07 -1.01
CA THR A 107 13.09 -3.97 -0.04
C THR A 107 13.82 -2.72 -0.55
N ALA A 108 15.02 -2.86 -1.14
CA ALA A 108 15.77 -1.74 -1.71
C ALA A 108 15.04 -1.10 -2.90
N MET A 109 14.44 -1.91 -3.78
CA MET A 109 13.59 -1.44 -4.87
C MET A 109 12.39 -0.68 -4.33
N MET A 110 11.61 -1.27 -3.41
CA MET A 110 10.42 -0.62 -2.82
C MET A 110 10.79 0.68 -2.10
N ALA A 111 11.91 0.73 -1.38
CA ALA A 111 12.40 1.94 -0.73
C ALA A 111 12.75 3.03 -1.76
N THR A 112 13.32 2.66 -2.90
CA THR A 112 13.65 3.59 -3.98
C THR A 112 12.39 4.09 -4.69
N ALA A 113 11.47 3.19 -5.05
CA ALA A 113 10.19 3.53 -5.64
C ALA A 113 9.37 4.44 -4.71
N TRP A 114 9.38 4.17 -3.39
CA TRP A 114 8.78 5.03 -2.39
C TRP A 114 9.34 6.45 -2.43
N ARG A 115 10.68 6.62 -2.40
CA ARG A 115 11.30 7.94 -2.45
C ARG A 115 10.93 8.69 -3.73
N GLN A 116 10.99 8.01 -4.88
CA GLN A 116 10.66 8.57 -6.19
C GLN A 116 9.18 8.96 -6.30
N GLY A 117 8.27 8.08 -5.89
CA GLY A 117 6.84 8.33 -5.92
C GLY A 117 6.42 9.43 -4.94
N ARG A 118 6.97 9.42 -3.71
CA ARG A 118 6.80 10.49 -2.72
C ARG A 118 7.27 11.83 -3.28
N GLN A 119 8.48 11.89 -3.82
CA GLN A 119 9.00 13.12 -4.41
C GLN A 119 8.09 13.62 -5.53
N SER A 120 7.68 12.75 -6.44
CA SER A 120 6.81 13.09 -7.57
C SER A 120 5.43 13.60 -7.13
N LEU A 121 4.84 13.02 -6.08
CA LEU A 121 3.53 13.43 -5.58
C LEU A 121 3.61 14.74 -4.80
N LEU A 122 4.61 14.89 -3.95
CA LEU A 122 4.80 16.07 -3.10
C LEU A 122 5.37 17.28 -3.85
N ASP A 123 5.96 17.08 -5.03
CA ASP A 123 6.45 18.18 -5.87
C ASP A 123 5.34 19.22 -6.13
N ALA A 124 5.64 20.48 -5.84
CA ALA A 124 4.75 21.61 -6.04
C ALA A 124 4.83 22.18 -7.45
N THR A 125 5.78 21.71 -8.28
CA THR A 125 5.99 22.20 -9.63
C THR A 125 4.71 22.07 -10.46
N PRO A 126 4.19 23.17 -11.02
CA PRO A 126 3.04 23.12 -11.91
C PRO A 126 3.44 22.39 -13.19
N LEU A 127 2.64 21.39 -13.58
CA LEU A 127 2.81 20.65 -14.82
C LEU A 127 1.59 20.89 -15.68
N GLY A 128 1.80 21.12 -16.98
CA GLY A 128 0.69 21.13 -17.94
C GLY A 128 -0.03 19.78 -17.93
N GLY A 129 -1.36 19.80 -18.08
CA GLY A 129 -2.20 18.60 -17.98
C GLY A 129 -1.84 17.47 -18.97
N SER A 130 -1.25 17.82 -20.12
CA SER A 130 -0.80 16.86 -21.14
C SER A 130 0.65 16.39 -20.97
N SER A 131 1.34 16.80 -19.90
CA SER A 131 2.72 16.38 -19.66
C SER A 131 2.77 14.90 -19.27
N PRO A 132 3.71 14.10 -19.82
CA PRO A 132 3.92 12.72 -19.38
C PRO A 132 4.17 12.59 -17.87
N ARG A 133 4.79 13.61 -17.27
CA ARG A 133 5.00 13.69 -15.81
C ARG A 133 3.69 13.84 -15.05
N HIS A 134 2.71 14.56 -15.61
CA HIS A 134 1.38 14.68 -15.00
C HIS A 134 0.65 13.33 -15.01
N THR A 135 0.65 12.63 -16.15
CA THR A 135 0.08 11.27 -16.27
C THR A 135 0.73 10.29 -15.30
N GLN A 136 2.05 10.32 -15.17
CA GLN A 136 2.77 9.47 -14.21
C GLN A 136 2.40 9.81 -12.75
N ARG A 137 2.25 11.09 -12.40
CA ARG A 137 1.78 11.51 -11.06
C ARG A 137 0.36 11.03 -10.77
N LEU A 138 -0.54 11.09 -11.74
CA LEU A 138 -1.89 10.54 -11.60
C LEU A 138 -1.84 9.03 -11.38
N ALA A 139 -1.04 8.29 -12.16
CA ALA A 139 -0.87 6.85 -11.97
C ALA A 139 -0.37 6.51 -10.56
N LEU A 140 0.62 7.25 -10.05
CA LEU A 140 1.13 7.09 -8.68
C LEU A 140 0.07 7.44 -7.62
N ALA A 141 -0.75 8.47 -7.87
CA ALA A 141 -1.84 8.83 -6.97
C ALA A 141 -2.89 7.71 -6.87
N TYR A 142 -3.28 7.13 -8.01
CA TYR A 142 -4.20 5.99 -8.05
C TYR A 142 -3.62 4.76 -7.35
N THR A 143 -2.34 4.44 -7.58
CA THR A 143 -1.75 3.26 -6.95
C THR A 143 -1.60 3.42 -5.43
N ALA A 144 -1.28 4.62 -4.93
CA ALA A 144 -1.26 4.91 -3.50
C ALA A 144 -2.62 4.68 -2.84
N TRP A 145 -3.69 5.23 -3.45
CA TRP A 145 -5.05 5.06 -2.93
C TRP A 145 -5.52 3.61 -3.00
N ARG A 146 -5.26 2.92 -4.11
CA ARG A 146 -5.58 1.49 -4.24
C ARG A 146 -4.89 0.65 -3.16
N ALA A 147 -3.59 0.83 -2.96
CA ALA A 147 -2.83 0.11 -1.93
C ALA A 147 -3.47 0.29 -0.53
N VAL A 148 -3.77 1.53 -0.18
CA VAL A 148 -4.28 1.89 1.15
C VAL A 148 -5.72 1.40 1.36
N LEU A 149 -6.56 1.46 0.33
CA LEU A 149 -7.93 0.94 0.37
C LEU A 149 -7.97 -0.59 0.47
N LEU A 150 -6.99 -1.29 -0.12
CA LEU A 150 -6.84 -2.73 0.01
C LEU A 150 -6.34 -3.12 1.42
N ALA A 151 -5.28 -2.47 1.91
CA ALA A 151 -4.64 -2.85 3.17
C ALA A 151 -5.38 -2.38 4.44
N GLY A 152 -6.04 -1.23 4.37
CA GLY A 152 -6.77 -0.65 5.51
C GLY A 152 -8.09 -1.33 5.83
N GLY A 153 -8.66 -2.07 4.86
CA GLY A 153 -10.04 -2.52 4.90
C GLY A 153 -11.01 -1.34 4.79
N ARG A 154 -12.00 -1.43 3.89
CA ARG A 154 -12.98 -0.34 3.73
C ARG A 154 -13.97 -0.39 4.90
N ARG A 155 -13.75 0.41 5.95
CA ARG A 155 -14.84 0.72 6.89
C ARG A 155 -15.71 1.80 6.27
N ARG A 156 -16.63 1.38 5.41
CA ARG A 156 -17.65 2.25 4.83
C ARG A 156 -18.65 2.58 5.93
N ARG A 157 -18.64 3.82 6.42
CA ARG A 157 -19.82 4.41 7.06
C ARG A 157 -20.58 5.15 5.96
N THR A 158 -21.90 5.24 6.08
CA THR A 158 -22.88 5.60 5.03
C THR A 158 -22.46 6.72 4.06
N ASP A 159 -21.62 7.68 4.48
CA ASP A 159 -21.16 8.83 3.71
C ASP A 159 -19.65 8.87 3.38
N ARG A 160 -18.80 8.06 4.03
CA ARG A 160 -17.33 8.21 3.98
C ARG A 160 -16.58 6.88 3.99
N VAL A 161 -15.48 6.84 3.24
CA VAL A 161 -14.46 5.78 3.33
C VAL A 161 -13.32 6.30 4.20
N ARG A 162 -12.98 5.53 5.24
CA ARG A 162 -11.95 5.89 6.22
C ARG A 162 -10.86 4.83 6.23
N VAL A 163 -9.61 5.28 6.26
CA VAL A 163 -8.46 4.40 6.40
C VAL A 163 -7.59 4.86 7.56
N HIS A 164 -7.24 3.91 8.42
CA HIS A 164 -6.34 4.13 9.54
C HIS A 164 -4.90 3.86 9.11
N LEU A 165 -4.02 4.81 9.41
CA LEU A 165 -2.62 4.80 9.05
C LEU A 165 -1.80 5.08 10.29
N GLY A 166 -0.71 4.34 10.46
CA GLY A 166 0.27 4.67 11.49
C GLY A 166 1.46 5.47 10.96
N ASN A 167 1.58 5.56 9.63
CA ASN A 167 2.68 6.23 8.96
C ASN A 167 2.24 7.64 8.52
N HIS A 168 2.88 8.66 9.08
CA HIS A 168 2.59 10.07 8.81
C HIS A 168 2.94 10.47 7.37
N ASP A 169 4.09 10.02 6.85
CA ASP A 169 4.49 10.30 5.48
C ASP A 169 3.49 9.73 4.47
N LEU A 170 2.97 8.53 4.72
CA LEU A 170 1.94 7.92 3.87
C LEU A 170 0.64 8.72 3.88
N ALA A 171 0.23 9.24 5.05
CA ALA A 171 -0.94 10.12 5.13
C ALA A 171 -0.75 11.41 4.32
N THR A 172 0.43 12.05 4.41
CA THR A 172 0.74 13.26 3.62
C THR A 172 0.72 12.97 2.11
N VAL A 173 1.29 11.84 1.69
CA VAL A 173 1.23 11.39 0.30
C VAL A 173 -0.21 11.20 -0.17
N LEU A 174 -1.08 10.60 0.65
CA LEU A 174 -2.49 10.37 0.29
C LEU A 174 -3.30 11.66 0.19
N VAL A 175 -3.10 12.62 1.09
CA VAL A 175 -3.77 13.93 1.00
C VAL A 175 -3.38 14.62 -0.30
N ARG A 176 -2.09 14.58 -0.65
CA ARG A 176 -1.61 15.18 -1.88
C ARG A 176 -2.11 14.44 -3.12
N ALA A 177 -2.13 13.11 -3.07
CA ALA A 177 -2.69 12.26 -4.12
C ALA A 177 -4.18 12.52 -4.33
N ALA A 178 -4.98 12.65 -3.26
CA ALA A 178 -6.41 12.99 -3.38
C ALA A 178 -6.60 14.36 -4.03
N ARG A 179 -5.82 15.38 -3.63
CA ARG A 179 -5.87 16.69 -4.29
C ARG A 179 -5.54 16.62 -5.79
N LEU A 180 -4.58 15.78 -6.19
CA LEU A 180 -4.25 15.57 -7.61
C LEU A 180 -5.37 14.87 -8.37
N LEU A 181 -6.18 14.05 -7.68
CA LEU A 181 -7.35 13.37 -8.22
C LEU A 181 -8.64 14.18 -8.05
N GLU A 182 -8.53 15.46 -7.65
CA GLU A 182 -9.66 16.36 -7.39
C GLU A 182 -10.65 15.86 -6.31
N VAL A 183 -10.18 14.98 -5.42
CA VAL A 183 -10.95 14.45 -4.30
C VAL A 183 -10.60 15.17 -3.00
N ARG A 184 -11.62 15.49 -2.20
CA ARG A 184 -11.44 16.05 -0.87
C ARG A 184 -11.05 14.96 0.13
N ALA A 185 -9.83 15.02 0.65
CA ALA A 185 -9.39 14.19 1.77
C ALA A 185 -9.30 14.99 3.07
N GLU A 186 -9.83 14.43 4.15
CA GLU A 186 -9.71 14.94 5.51
C GLU A 186 -8.76 14.05 6.31
N VAL A 187 -7.85 14.66 7.07
CA VAL A 187 -6.98 13.94 8.01
C VAL A 187 -7.39 14.26 9.43
N ILE A 188 -7.65 13.22 10.20
CA ILE A 188 -7.97 13.30 11.62
C ILE A 188 -6.84 12.63 12.38
N SER A 189 -6.14 13.41 13.20
CA SER A 189 -5.16 12.86 14.14
C SER A 189 -5.87 12.26 15.36
N ARG A 190 -5.46 11.07 15.76
CA ARG A 190 -5.91 10.37 16.97
C ARG A 190 -4.68 9.89 17.73
N PRO A 191 -4.77 9.68 19.06
CA PRO A 191 -3.66 9.08 19.80
C PRO A 191 -3.22 7.77 19.12
N GLY A 192 -1.95 7.68 18.71
CA GLY A 192 -1.38 6.49 18.06
C GLY A 192 -1.80 6.22 16.61
N CYS A 193 -2.60 7.07 15.95
CA CYS A 193 -2.92 6.88 14.53
C CYS A 193 -3.39 8.15 13.79
N LEU A 194 -3.23 8.15 12.47
CA LEU A 194 -3.89 9.07 11.57
C LEU A 194 -5.06 8.36 10.89
N MET A 195 -6.16 9.06 10.72
CA MET A 195 -7.30 8.61 9.91
C MET A 195 -7.41 9.52 8.70
N VAL A 196 -7.34 8.95 7.51
CA VAL A 196 -7.63 9.67 6.27
C VAL A 196 -9.04 9.29 5.82
N ALA A 197 -9.90 10.28 5.64
CA ALA A 197 -11.29 10.10 5.24
C ALA A 197 -11.55 10.79 3.89
N VAL A 198 -12.28 10.11 3.02
CA VAL A 198 -12.74 10.62 1.73
C VAL A 198 -14.25 10.37 1.59
N PRO A 199 -15.00 11.22 0.88
CA PRO A 199 -16.40 10.97 0.57
C PRO A 199 -16.58 9.62 -0.14
N ALA A 200 -17.66 8.90 0.21
CA ALA A 200 -17.91 7.59 -0.38
C ALA A 200 -18.21 7.65 -1.88
N ALA A 201 -18.73 8.77 -2.39
CA ALA A 201 -18.94 9.02 -3.81
C ALA A 201 -17.61 9.08 -4.58
N ASP A 202 -16.61 9.72 -3.98
CA ASP A 202 -15.29 9.92 -4.60
C ASP A 202 -14.39 8.68 -4.45
N ALA A 203 -14.70 7.79 -3.51
CA ALA A 203 -13.94 6.56 -3.32
C ALA A 203 -13.95 5.63 -4.56
N ALA A 204 -15.00 5.71 -5.38
CA ALA A 204 -15.07 5.00 -6.67
C ALA A 204 -14.11 5.59 -7.71
N VAL A 205 -13.80 6.89 -7.62
CA VAL A 205 -12.78 7.53 -8.46
C VAL A 205 -11.39 7.12 -7.99
N LEU A 206 -11.17 7.04 -6.66
CA LEU A 206 -9.87 6.70 -6.07
C LEU A 206 -9.47 5.23 -6.24
N GLY A 207 -10.43 4.32 -6.40
CA GLY A 207 -10.21 2.91 -6.69
C GLY A 207 -10.62 2.63 -8.12
N ALA A 208 -9.65 2.40 -9.01
CA ALA A 208 -9.92 1.99 -10.39
C ALA A 208 -11.02 0.91 -10.50
N PRO A 209 -11.85 0.92 -11.56
CA PRO A 209 -13.07 0.10 -11.70
C PRO A 209 -12.86 -1.43 -11.69
N GLU A 210 -11.61 -1.93 -11.70
CA GLU A 210 -11.28 -3.37 -11.70
C GLU A 210 -11.63 -4.12 -10.40
N LEU A 211 -12.18 -3.46 -9.38
CA LEU A 211 -12.57 -4.08 -8.11
C LEU A 211 -14.09 -4.26 -7.97
N VAL A 212 -14.85 -4.21 -9.08
CA VAL A 212 -16.31 -4.44 -9.13
C VAL A 212 -16.66 -5.86 -9.61
N SER A 213 -15.66 -6.71 -9.89
CA SER A 213 -15.89 -8.11 -10.28
C SER A 213 -14.99 -9.05 -9.49
N ALA A 214 -15.32 -9.24 -8.22
CA ALA A 214 -14.93 -10.38 -7.40
C ALA A 214 -15.99 -10.60 -6.32
#